data_AF-A0A6L7MX22-F1
#
_entry.id   AF-A0A6L7MX22-F1
#
_cell.length_a   1.000
_cell.length_b   1.000
_cell.length_c   1.000
_cell.angle_alpha   90.00
_cell.angle_beta   90.00
_cell.angle_gamma   90.00
#
_symmetry.space_group_name_H-M   'P 1'
#
loop_
_entity.id
_entity.type
_entity.pdbx_description
1 polymer ?
#
loop_
_entity_poly.entity_id
_entity_poly.type
_entity_poly.pdbx_seq_one_letter_code
_entity_poly.pdbx_strand_id
1 'polypeptide(L)'
;MAMWAVWGRSGMTGIGREALFDDERMSSYLHDGYVVLAPDELPASFHEEMFQAACAVHDDARAIGGDSNHLQVIGDNLRARIPALDRLLDCDTVQGALTSVLGEDFVLHPHHFVHEATPNDQSFHQDGNLPWNERAHYRTHRPNWAMLFYYPQRVTEESGPTEVLPGTQYWTTDFERDDGTWHRGDAADKTLQREELANDDLAARDRRIGQVVDLLGVPGLERRKLTVEAGSLVLANYDLFHRGTRASAEAASRRFMYKFYYFRTQEPREASWRNASTSPIAGASANPVDGVVESIWQWLRGGGDDCRMWVSSEDPVRGVENAAAENERVRLAYELGLQARDDHSLLPELERLLTTGPESVRRAMGYALGVAGPAAEGVVLRGLKHDDARVRRVACLAAAEGRFESESIVARLLRCLEGDPDDLVRSNAAYSLGNIARVVPERVPAARLLARLQPGAEPDNSANGGMTRSTVRESVAYALNNVRLDAADLDRLAELGLADHDRYVRGLAITALERHVGACPGDWVQRFVTHLSASRFSERPPRPALASG
;
A
#
# COMPACT_ATOMS: atom_id res chain seq x y z
N MET A 1 -32.92 -24.86 -4.69
CA MET A 1 -31.66 -24.92 -5.49
C MET A 1 -31.59 -23.75 -6.49
N ALA A 2 -31.95 -22.54 -6.06
CA ALA A 2 -31.74 -21.27 -6.77
C ALA A 2 -31.99 -20.14 -5.75
N MET A 3 -31.21 -19.06 -5.77
CA MET A 3 -31.23 -17.84 -4.92
C MET A 3 -30.07 -17.63 -3.91
N TRP A 4 -28.81 -17.88 -4.30
CA TRP A 4 -27.65 -17.33 -3.59
C TRP A 4 -26.65 -16.66 -4.54
N ALA A 5 -27.16 -15.87 -5.51
CA ALA A 5 -26.35 -15.11 -6.47
C ALA A 5 -26.35 -13.59 -6.15
N VAL A 6 -26.27 -13.22 -4.86
CA VAL A 6 -26.31 -11.81 -4.42
C VAL A 6 -25.01 -11.39 -3.70
N TRP A 7 -24.09 -12.32 -3.43
CA TRP A 7 -22.85 -12.04 -2.69
C TRP A 7 -21.59 -12.63 -3.33
N GLY A 8 -21.59 -12.70 -4.66
CA GLY A 8 -20.36 -12.92 -5.42
C GLY A 8 -20.27 -11.78 -6.41
N ARG A 9 -19.12 -11.09 -6.45
CA ARG A 9 -18.72 -10.37 -7.68
C ARG A 9 -18.94 -11.36 -8.81
N SER A 10 -19.95 -11.09 -9.62
CA SER A 10 -20.38 -12.00 -10.67
C SER A 10 -19.21 -12.13 -11.62
N GLY A 11 -18.57 -13.30 -11.63
CA GLY A 11 -17.46 -13.73 -12.50
C GLY A 11 -16.54 -12.62 -13.02
N MET A 12 -15.31 -12.55 -12.50
CA MET A 12 -14.17 -11.83 -13.10
C MET A 12 -13.76 -12.38 -14.49
N THR A 13 -14.69 -12.95 -15.25
CA THR A 13 -14.48 -13.58 -16.56
C THR A 13 -14.86 -12.64 -17.72
N GLY A 14 -14.91 -11.33 -17.49
CA GLY A 14 -15.47 -10.36 -18.44
C GLY A 14 -14.63 -9.12 -18.75
N ILE A 15 -13.44 -8.96 -18.16
CA ILE A 15 -12.60 -7.78 -18.49
C ILE A 15 -12.16 -7.92 -19.95
N GLY A 16 -12.69 -7.06 -20.81
CA GLY A 16 -12.28 -7.01 -22.21
C GLY A 16 -10.77 -6.74 -22.28
N ARG A 17 -10.04 -7.47 -23.14
CA ARG A 17 -8.58 -7.27 -23.30
C ARG A 17 -8.23 -5.80 -23.56
N GLU A 18 -9.13 -5.03 -24.15
CA GLU A 18 -8.98 -3.60 -24.45
C GLU A 18 -8.91 -2.71 -23.20
N ALA A 19 -9.50 -3.13 -22.07
CA ALA A 19 -9.46 -2.39 -20.81
C ALA A 19 -8.14 -2.57 -20.03
N LEU A 20 -7.34 -3.59 -20.37
CA LEU A 20 -6.02 -3.81 -19.77
C LEU A 20 -5.00 -2.77 -20.27
N PHE A 21 -3.89 -2.61 -19.55
CA PHE A 21 -2.75 -1.83 -20.03
C PHE A 21 -2.06 -2.53 -21.21
N ASP A 22 -1.51 -1.75 -22.11
CA ASP A 22 -0.46 -2.18 -23.04
C ASP A 22 0.93 -1.99 -22.43
N ASP A 23 1.97 -2.35 -23.18
CA ASP A 23 3.34 -2.24 -22.72
C ASP A 23 3.74 -0.79 -22.45
N GLU A 24 3.29 0.15 -23.27
CA GLU A 24 3.55 1.59 -23.10
C GLU A 24 3.01 2.07 -21.75
N ARG A 25 1.73 1.82 -21.48
CA ARG A 25 1.10 2.27 -20.25
C ARG A 25 1.66 1.57 -19.02
N MET A 26 1.97 0.27 -19.13
CA MET A 26 2.59 -0.48 -18.04
C MET A 26 4.01 0.04 -17.75
N SER A 27 4.79 0.34 -18.79
CA SER A 27 6.12 0.93 -18.64
C SER A 27 6.05 2.31 -18.00
N SER A 28 5.12 3.17 -18.43
CA SER A 28 4.88 4.47 -17.78
C SER A 28 4.53 4.32 -16.31
N TYR A 29 3.66 3.37 -15.94
CA TYR A 29 3.32 3.12 -14.55
C TYR A 29 4.55 2.73 -13.71
N LEU A 30 5.44 1.88 -14.24
CA LEU A 30 6.65 1.47 -13.52
C LEU A 30 7.71 2.57 -13.47
N HIS A 31 7.88 3.38 -14.52
CA HIS A 31 8.86 4.47 -14.53
C HIS A 31 8.40 5.68 -13.72
N ASP A 32 7.16 6.15 -13.94
CA ASP A 32 6.66 7.38 -13.32
C ASP A 32 5.95 7.12 -11.98
N GLY A 33 5.56 5.88 -11.72
CA GLY A 33 4.82 5.50 -10.53
C GLY A 33 3.33 5.83 -10.57
N TYR A 34 2.81 6.35 -11.69
CA TYR A 34 1.37 6.56 -11.86
C TYR A 34 0.96 6.62 -13.33
N VAL A 35 -0.33 6.46 -13.61
CA VAL A 35 -0.96 6.75 -14.90
C VAL A 35 -2.28 7.47 -14.71
N VAL A 36 -2.65 8.33 -15.66
CA VAL A 36 -3.96 9.00 -15.70
C VAL A 36 -4.86 8.26 -16.69
N LEU A 37 -6.09 7.98 -16.29
CA LEU A 37 -7.08 7.24 -17.06
C LEU A 37 -8.40 8.03 -17.12
N ALA A 38 -9.17 7.82 -18.19
CA ALA A 38 -10.51 8.36 -18.35
C ALA A 38 -11.51 7.18 -18.45
N PRO A 39 -12.46 7.05 -17.52
CA PRO A 39 -13.47 6.01 -17.57
C PRO A 39 -14.64 6.44 -18.47
N ASP A 40 -14.44 6.33 -19.79
CA ASP A 40 -15.40 6.82 -20.81
C ASP A 40 -16.79 6.17 -20.72
N GLU A 41 -16.90 5.00 -20.07
CA GLU A 41 -18.17 4.32 -19.77
C GLU A 41 -19.03 5.01 -18.70
N LEU A 42 -18.47 5.97 -17.94
CA LEU A 42 -19.18 6.74 -16.94
C LEU A 42 -19.56 8.11 -17.51
N PRO A 43 -20.86 8.47 -17.56
CA PRO A 43 -21.30 9.73 -18.15
C PRO A 43 -20.95 10.92 -17.25
N ALA A 44 -20.85 12.12 -17.83
CA ALA A 44 -20.63 13.37 -17.09
C ALA A 44 -21.62 13.59 -15.93
N SER A 45 -22.87 13.12 -16.06
CA SER A 45 -23.88 13.19 -14.99
C SER A 45 -23.51 12.35 -13.77
N PHE A 46 -22.77 11.25 -13.93
CA PHE A 46 -22.25 10.46 -12.81
C PHE A 46 -21.15 11.23 -12.06
N HIS A 47 -20.25 11.90 -12.79
CA HIS A 47 -19.20 12.69 -12.16
C HIS A 47 -19.78 13.87 -11.37
N GLU A 48 -20.79 14.55 -11.92
CA GLU A 48 -21.55 15.58 -11.19
C GLU A 48 -22.25 15.00 -9.95
N GLU A 49 -22.89 13.83 -10.04
CA GLU A 49 -23.49 13.15 -8.88
C GLU A 49 -22.45 12.89 -7.78
N MET A 50 -21.27 12.39 -8.14
CA MET A 50 -20.19 12.12 -7.19
C MET A 50 -19.60 13.40 -6.59
N PHE A 51 -19.58 14.51 -7.35
CA PHE A 51 -19.19 15.81 -6.82
C PHE A 51 -20.18 16.30 -5.77
N GLN A 52 -21.48 16.25 -6.07
CA GLN A 52 -22.53 16.66 -5.13
C GLN A 52 -22.57 15.76 -3.88
N ALA A 53 -22.34 14.46 -4.05
CA ALA A 53 -22.22 13.53 -2.93
C ALA A 53 -21.03 13.87 -2.03
N ALA A 54 -19.87 14.23 -2.60
CA ALA A 54 -18.70 14.68 -1.85
C ALA A 54 -18.99 15.96 -1.05
N CYS A 55 -19.66 16.95 -1.67
CA CYS A 55 -20.14 18.15 -0.98
C CYS A 55 -21.00 17.77 0.23
N ALA A 56 -22.02 16.93 0.02
CA ALA A 56 -22.98 16.56 1.06
C ALA A 56 -22.33 15.85 2.24
N VAL A 57 -21.42 14.88 2.02
CA VAL A 57 -20.75 14.17 3.13
C VAL A 57 -19.82 15.08 3.91
N HIS A 58 -19.14 16.03 3.26
CA HIS A 58 -18.29 17.01 3.95
C HIS A 58 -19.12 18.05 4.72
N ASP A 59 -20.25 18.48 4.18
CA ASP A 59 -21.14 19.43 4.85
C ASP A 59 -21.80 18.78 6.07
N ASP A 60 -22.23 17.52 5.95
CA ASP A 60 -22.69 16.68 7.08
C ASP A 60 -21.59 16.56 8.15
N ALA A 61 -20.34 16.26 7.75
CA ALA A 61 -19.21 16.13 8.66
C ALA A 61 -18.94 17.42 9.44
N ARG A 62 -18.97 18.58 8.77
CA ARG A 62 -18.84 19.90 9.43
C ARG A 62 -20.00 20.19 10.37
N ALA A 63 -21.22 19.85 9.98
CA ALA A 63 -22.41 20.07 10.79
C ALA A 63 -22.42 19.22 12.07
N ILE A 64 -21.89 17.99 12.01
CA ILE A 64 -21.73 17.13 13.20
C ILE A 64 -20.66 17.68 14.15
N GLY A 65 -19.53 18.14 13.59
CA GLY A 65 -18.41 18.68 14.37
C GLY A 65 -17.69 17.64 15.25
N GLY A 66 -16.63 18.07 15.95
CA GLY A 66 -15.82 17.25 16.84
C GLY A 66 -14.60 16.58 16.19
N ASP A 67 -13.63 16.23 17.02
CA ASP A 67 -12.27 15.86 16.61
C ASP A 67 -12.18 14.51 15.85
N SER A 68 -13.22 13.66 15.91
CA SER A 68 -13.22 12.32 15.29
C SER A 68 -14.43 12.01 14.39
N ASN A 69 -15.50 12.80 14.46
CA ASN A 69 -16.77 12.48 13.78
C ASN A 69 -16.75 12.75 12.28
N HIS A 70 -15.91 13.67 11.81
CA HIS A 70 -15.74 13.94 10.38
C HIS A 70 -15.28 12.68 9.62
N LEU A 71 -14.51 11.80 10.28
CA LEU A 71 -13.87 10.62 9.69
C LEU A 71 -14.79 9.41 9.53
N GLN A 72 -15.88 9.32 10.30
CA GLN A 72 -16.90 8.28 10.10
C GLN A 72 -17.78 8.55 8.88
N VAL A 73 -17.89 9.82 8.46
CA VAL A 73 -18.78 10.28 7.39
C VAL A 73 -18.07 10.36 6.05
N ILE A 74 -16.79 10.80 6.03
CA ILE A 74 -16.01 11.00 4.80
C ILE A 74 -14.96 9.89 4.54
N GLY A 75 -14.85 8.91 5.45
CA GLY A 75 -13.83 7.84 5.45
C GLY A 75 -14.38 6.42 5.23
N ASP A 76 -14.11 5.49 6.14
CA ASP A 76 -14.29 4.03 5.94
C ASP A 76 -15.75 3.55 5.75
N ASN A 77 -16.75 4.43 5.81
CA ASN A 77 -18.15 4.14 5.46
C ASN A 77 -18.57 4.72 4.10
N LEU A 78 -17.64 5.28 3.33
CA LEU A 78 -17.93 6.06 2.14
C LEU A 78 -18.78 5.30 1.11
N ARG A 79 -18.50 4.02 0.87
CA ARG A 79 -19.28 3.16 -0.03
C ARG A 79 -20.71 2.93 0.46
N ALA A 80 -20.92 2.81 1.78
CA ALA A 80 -22.27 2.73 2.35
C ALA A 80 -23.02 4.07 2.27
N ARG A 81 -22.30 5.19 2.34
CA ARG A 81 -22.86 6.55 2.26
C ARG A 81 -23.14 6.99 0.82
N ILE A 82 -22.34 6.53 -0.13
CA ILE A 82 -22.42 6.83 -1.56
C ILE A 82 -22.38 5.51 -2.34
N PRO A 83 -23.47 4.70 -2.34
CA PRO A 83 -23.49 3.39 -2.99
C PRO A 83 -23.21 3.43 -4.50
N ALA A 84 -23.50 4.56 -5.14
CA ALA A 84 -23.18 4.77 -6.55
C ALA A 84 -21.67 4.68 -6.86
N LEU A 85 -20.78 4.80 -5.87
CA LEU A 85 -19.35 4.55 -6.04
C LEU A 85 -19.05 3.14 -6.54
N ASP A 86 -19.88 2.15 -6.24
CA ASP A 86 -19.63 0.78 -6.71
C ASP A 86 -19.65 0.71 -8.25
N ARG A 87 -20.43 1.58 -8.92
CA ARG A 87 -20.39 1.70 -10.39
C ARG A 87 -19.03 2.16 -10.92
N LEU A 88 -18.33 3.02 -10.17
CA LEU A 88 -16.98 3.46 -10.51
C LEU A 88 -15.99 2.31 -10.26
N LEU A 89 -16.10 1.66 -9.11
CA LEU A 89 -15.17 0.61 -8.72
C LEU A 89 -15.29 -0.61 -9.64
N ASP A 90 -16.48 -0.90 -10.15
CA ASP A 90 -16.77 -2.06 -11.01
C ASP A 90 -16.60 -1.78 -12.51
N CYS A 91 -16.25 -0.55 -12.90
CA CYS A 91 -16.10 -0.20 -14.31
C CYS A 91 -14.86 -0.86 -14.94
N ASP A 92 -14.94 -1.21 -16.23
CA ASP A 92 -13.89 -1.93 -16.96
C ASP A 92 -12.56 -1.17 -16.93
N THR A 93 -12.60 0.17 -17.02
CA THR A 93 -11.40 1.00 -16.94
C THR A 93 -10.67 0.83 -15.60
N VAL A 94 -11.38 0.79 -14.48
CA VAL A 94 -10.79 0.62 -13.13
C VAL A 94 -10.34 -0.82 -12.94
N GLN A 95 -11.20 -1.79 -13.26
CA GLN A 95 -10.88 -3.22 -13.11
C GLN A 95 -9.68 -3.63 -13.98
N GLY A 96 -9.65 -3.22 -15.25
CA GLY A 96 -8.57 -3.54 -16.18
C GLY A 96 -7.23 -2.93 -15.77
N ALA A 97 -7.24 -1.70 -15.28
CA ALA A 97 -6.04 -1.03 -14.76
C ALA A 97 -5.49 -1.71 -13.50
N LEU A 98 -6.36 -2.01 -12.53
CA LEU A 98 -5.98 -2.72 -11.30
C LEU A 98 -5.50 -4.15 -11.59
N THR A 99 -6.16 -4.89 -12.49
CA THR A 99 -5.72 -6.22 -12.92
C THR A 99 -4.35 -6.17 -13.59
N SER A 100 -4.10 -5.17 -14.43
CA SER A 100 -2.80 -5.00 -15.10
C SER A 100 -1.63 -4.84 -14.10
N VAL A 101 -1.87 -4.17 -12.97
CA VAL A 101 -0.83 -3.86 -11.97
C VAL A 101 -0.76 -4.89 -10.84
N LEU A 102 -1.90 -5.31 -10.30
CA LEU A 102 -2.01 -6.16 -9.10
C LEU A 102 -2.34 -7.62 -9.41
N GLY A 103 -2.63 -7.96 -10.66
CA GLY A 103 -3.11 -9.28 -11.06
C GLY A 103 -4.59 -9.48 -10.78
N GLU A 104 -5.06 -10.72 -10.97
CA GLU A 104 -6.43 -11.09 -10.64
C GLU A 104 -6.68 -11.15 -9.13
N ASP A 105 -7.95 -11.15 -8.72
CA ASP A 105 -8.41 -11.29 -7.33
C ASP A 105 -7.78 -10.30 -6.34
N PHE A 106 -7.43 -9.09 -6.82
CA PHE A 106 -6.98 -8.01 -5.96
C PHE A 106 -8.08 -7.63 -4.96
N VAL A 107 -7.67 -7.14 -3.78
CA VAL A 107 -8.57 -6.75 -2.71
C VAL A 107 -8.61 -5.25 -2.57
N LEU A 108 -9.83 -4.69 -2.48
CA LEU A 108 -10.05 -3.33 -1.98
C LEU A 108 -9.88 -3.32 -0.47
N HIS A 109 -8.92 -2.55 0.03
CA HIS A 109 -8.70 -2.34 1.45
C HIS A 109 -9.91 -1.58 2.06
N PRO A 110 -10.32 -1.89 3.31
CA PRO A 110 -11.47 -1.23 3.96
C PRO A 110 -11.28 0.26 4.25
N HIS A 111 -10.05 0.76 4.13
CA HIS A 111 -9.78 2.19 4.24
C HIS A 111 -10.04 2.86 2.90
N HIS A 112 -10.88 3.88 2.90
CA HIS A 112 -11.14 4.73 1.75
C HIS A 112 -11.61 6.09 2.23
N PHE A 113 -11.35 7.14 1.45
CA PHE A 113 -11.54 8.51 1.93
C PHE A 113 -11.88 9.46 0.78
N VAL A 114 -12.72 10.47 1.05
CA VAL A 114 -12.90 11.61 0.13
C VAL A 114 -12.24 12.85 0.70
N HIS A 115 -11.14 13.27 0.09
CA HIS A 115 -10.37 14.44 0.48
C HIS A 115 -10.93 15.71 -0.14
N GLU A 116 -11.06 16.78 0.63
CA GLU A 116 -11.34 18.13 0.13
C GLU A 116 -10.06 18.97 0.14
N ALA A 117 -9.87 19.80 -0.90
CA ALA A 117 -8.78 20.78 -0.90
C ALA A 117 -8.96 21.80 0.21
N THR A 118 -7.85 22.27 0.78
CA THR A 118 -7.86 23.34 1.77
C THR A 118 -6.92 24.46 1.33
N PRO A 119 -6.98 25.65 1.94
CA PRO A 119 -5.99 26.72 1.72
C PRO A 119 -4.56 26.36 2.19
N ASN A 120 -4.40 25.26 2.93
CA ASN A 120 -3.12 24.82 3.49
C ASN A 120 -2.44 23.80 2.57
N ASP A 121 -1.11 23.81 2.55
CA ASP A 121 -0.31 22.82 1.86
C ASP A 121 -0.10 21.59 2.75
N GLN A 122 -0.02 20.41 2.12
CA GLN A 122 0.62 19.26 2.72
C GLN A 122 2.09 19.20 2.30
N SER A 123 2.91 18.53 3.12
CA SER A 123 4.27 18.15 2.73
C SER A 123 4.25 16.90 1.86
N PHE A 124 5.32 16.67 1.11
CA PHE A 124 5.54 15.40 0.42
C PHE A 124 5.64 14.27 1.44
N HIS A 125 4.88 13.21 1.19
CA HIS A 125 4.89 12.00 1.98
C HIS A 125 4.64 10.79 1.09
N GLN A 126 4.98 9.62 1.61
CA GLN A 126 4.46 8.35 1.14
C GLN A 126 3.36 7.92 2.12
N ASP A 127 2.31 7.27 1.63
CA ASP A 127 1.27 6.75 2.52
C ASP A 127 1.82 5.58 3.33
N GLY A 128 1.61 5.58 4.65
CA GLY A 128 1.94 4.46 5.52
C GLY A 128 1.21 3.19 5.08
N ASN A 129 1.82 2.03 5.30
CA ASN A 129 1.27 0.75 4.86
C ASN A 129 -0.02 0.33 5.56
N LEU A 130 -0.39 1.04 6.64
CA LEU A 130 -1.68 0.93 7.31
C LEU A 130 -2.37 2.29 7.35
N PRO A 131 -3.71 2.32 7.57
CA PRO A 131 -4.50 3.53 7.61
C PRO A 131 -3.94 4.60 8.55
N TRP A 132 -4.22 5.85 8.22
CA TRP A 132 -3.72 7.05 8.94
C TRP A 132 -2.22 7.25 8.87
N ASN A 133 -1.61 6.86 7.75
CA ASN A 133 -0.19 7.00 7.50
C ASN A 133 0.66 6.31 8.59
N GLU A 134 0.20 5.14 9.07
CA GLU A 134 0.96 4.32 10.01
C GLU A 134 1.86 3.35 9.27
N ARG A 135 3.11 3.28 9.70
CA ARG A 135 4.10 2.33 9.21
C ARG A 135 4.11 1.08 10.09
N ALA A 136 3.77 -0.03 9.46
CA ALA A 136 3.67 -1.35 10.09
C ALA A 136 4.67 -2.37 9.53
N HIS A 137 5.30 -2.05 8.40
CA HIS A 137 6.34 -2.87 7.79
C HIS A 137 7.19 -2.01 6.85
N TYR A 138 8.30 -2.58 6.37
CA TYR A 138 9.11 -1.94 5.34
C TYR A 138 8.37 -1.91 3.99
N ARG A 139 8.78 -0.96 3.15
CA ARG A 139 8.26 -0.78 1.78
C ARG A 139 8.84 -1.81 0.82
N THR A 140 8.07 -2.11 -0.22
CA THR A 140 8.38 -3.11 -1.24
C THR A 140 8.30 -2.43 -2.58
N HIS A 141 9.33 -2.59 -3.42
CA HIS A 141 9.32 -1.98 -4.75
C HIS A 141 8.34 -2.66 -5.70
N ARG A 142 7.97 -3.91 -5.42
CA ARG A 142 6.96 -4.64 -6.19
C ARG A 142 5.58 -4.00 -5.96
N PRO A 143 4.75 -3.86 -6.99
CA PRO A 143 3.34 -3.43 -6.85
C PRO A 143 2.50 -4.52 -6.15
N ASN A 144 2.71 -4.64 -4.85
CA ASN A 144 1.89 -5.40 -3.92
C ASN A 144 0.65 -4.59 -3.50
N TRP A 145 0.73 -3.27 -3.62
CA TRP A 145 -0.30 -2.32 -3.30
C TRP A 145 -0.42 -1.26 -4.40
N ALA A 146 -1.61 -0.68 -4.55
CA ALA A 146 -1.86 0.46 -5.43
C ALA A 146 -2.87 1.42 -4.81
N MET A 147 -2.78 2.69 -5.20
CA MET A 147 -3.74 3.74 -4.87
C MET A 147 -4.52 4.13 -6.12
N LEU A 148 -5.84 4.34 -5.98
CA LEU A 148 -6.68 4.95 -7.01
C LEU A 148 -7.21 6.29 -6.51
N PHE A 149 -6.91 7.36 -7.24
CA PHE A 149 -7.48 8.68 -7.03
C PHE A 149 -8.54 8.94 -8.10
N TYR A 150 -9.74 9.29 -7.68
CA TYR A 150 -10.83 9.69 -8.57
C TYR A 150 -11.24 11.14 -8.32
N TYR A 151 -11.28 11.93 -9.39
CA TYR A 151 -11.64 13.34 -9.36
C TYR A 151 -12.99 13.55 -10.05
N PRO A 152 -14.08 13.81 -9.31
CA PRO A 152 -15.41 13.98 -9.91
C PRO A 152 -15.57 15.33 -10.61
N GLN A 153 -14.60 16.25 -10.44
CA GLN A 153 -14.58 17.57 -11.07
C GLN A 153 -13.24 17.83 -11.76
N ARG A 154 -13.22 18.76 -12.72
CA ARG A 154 -11.98 19.25 -13.35
C ARG A 154 -11.05 19.84 -12.29
N VAL A 155 -9.78 19.47 -12.34
CA VAL A 155 -8.73 19.94 -11.44
C VAL A 155 -7.81 20.88 -12.20
N THR A 156 -7.74 22.13 -11.75
CA THR A 156 -6.84 23.17 -12.25
C THR A 156 -5.72 23.45 -11.24
N GLU A 157 -4.72 24.26 -11.61
CA GLU A 157 -3.66 24.67 -10.69
C GLU A 157 -4.18 25.39 -9.44
N GLU A 158 -5.24 26.20 -9.61
CA GLU A 158 -5.87 27.01 -8.56
C GLU A 158 -6.71 26.16 -7.61
N SER A 159 -7.26 25.04 -8.09
CA SER A 159 -8.15 24.16 -7.32
C SER A 159 -7.45 23.35 -6.22
N GLY A 160 -6.12 23.46 -6.12
CA GLY A 160 -5.29 22.69 -5.22
C GLY A 160 -5.09 21.25 -5.70
N PRO A 161 -4.40 21.03 -6.83
CA PRO A 161 -4.17 19.69 -7.37
C PRO A 161 -3.37 18.80 -6.40
N THR A 162 -3.42 17.49 -6.64
CA THR A 162 -2.40 16.59 -6.08
C THR A 162 -1.09 16.85 -6.82
N GLU A 163 0.02 16.95 -6.08
CA GLU A 163 1.36 17.05 -6.65
C GLU A 163 2.14 15.78 -6.33
N VAL A 164 2.80 15.21 -7.34
CA VAL A 164 3.59 13.97 -7.25
C VAL A 164 5.05 14.22 -7.61
N LEU A 165 5.92 13.32 -7.15
CA LEU A 165 7.32 13.20 -7.59
C LEU A 165 7.46 11.92 -8.42
N PRO A 166 7.38 11.98 -9.76
CA PRO A 166 7.43 10.79 -10.60
C PRO A 166 8.70 9.96 -10.38
N GLY A 167 8.56 8.64 -10.39
CA GLY A 167 9.67 7.68 -10.25
C GLY A 167 10.20 7.45 -8.84
N THR A 168 9.59 8.08 -7.83
CA THR A 168 10.08 8.00 -6.44
C THR A 168 9.61 6.78 -5.63
N GLN A 169 8.78 5.92 -6.21
CA GLN A 169 8.26 4.69 -5.58
C GLN A 169 9.35 3.67 -5.17
N TYR A 170 10.58 3.83 -5.66
CA TYR A 170 11.68 2.89 -5.41
C TYR A 170 12.68 3.36 -4.35
N TRP A 171 12.36 4.42 -3.62
CA TRP A 171 13.20 4.89 -2.52
C TRP A 171 12.37 5.57 -1.42
N THR A 172 12.98 5.75 -0.26
CA THR A 172 12.32 6.38 0.91
C THR A 172 13.37 7.05 1.79
N THR A 173 12.93 7.70 2.86
CA THR A 173 13.79 8.35 3.85
C THR A 173 13.86 7.52 5.13
N ASP A 174 15.02 7.59 5.79
CA ASP A 174 15.29 6.88 7.04
C ASP A 174 14.26 7.24 8.13
N PHE A 175 13.80 6.23 8.85
CA PHE A 175 12.67 6.30 9.77
C PHE A 175 12.92 5.66 11.13
N GLU A 176 14.06 5.03 11.34
CA GLU A 176 14.48 4.58 12.65
C GLU A 176 14.93 5.76 13.53
N ARG A 177 14.85 5.56 14.84
CA ARG A 177 15.31 6.51 15.85
C ARG A 177 16.46 5.90 16.63
N ASP A 178 17.28 6.76 17.22
CA ASP A 178 18.45 6.36 18.01
C ASP A 178 18.08 5.51 19.25
N ASP A 179 16.85 5.66 19.77
CA ASP A 179 16.33 4.88 20.89
C ASP A 179 15.83 3.47 20.50
N GLY A 180 15.99 3.09 19.22
CA GLY A 180 15.55 1.82 18.66
C GLY A 180 14.08 1.80 18.23
N THR A 181 13.32 2.86 18.51
CA THR A 181 11.95 3.04 17.99
C THR A 181 11.99 3.58 16.55
N TRP A 182 10.83 3.95 16.00
CA TRP A 182 10.72 4.46 14.64
C TRP A 182 9.66 5.55 14.53
N HIS A 183 9.80 6.36 13.48
CA HIS A 183 8.78 7.28 13.02
C HIS A 183 7.64 6.49 12.38
N ARG A 184 6.42 6.71 12.88
CA ARG A 184 5.22 6.03 12.41
C ARG A 184 4.71 6.54 11.07
N GLY A 185 5.03 7.78 10.68
CA GLY A 185 4.62 8.37 9.41
C GLY A 185 5.80 8.70 8.50
N ASP A 186 5.52 8.77 7.21
CA ASP A 186 6.56 8.80 6.16
C ASP A 186 6.57 10.13 5.39
N ALA A 187 6.69 11.21 6.16
CA ALA A 187 7.02 12.52 5.59
C ALA A 187 8.45 12.50 5.01
N ALA A 188 8.61 13.16 3.86
CA ALA A 188 9.92 13.41 3.25
C ALA A 188 10.83 14.18 4.22
N ASP A 189 10.31 15.23 4.84
CA ASP A 189 10.95 15.96 5.95
C ASP A 189 10.17 15.75 7.24
N LYS A 190 10.75 15.02 8.19
CA LYS A 190 10.16 14.70 9.49
C LYS A 190 10.27 15.85 10.51
N THR A 191 11.03 16.88 10.19
CA THR A 191 11.23 18.06 11.05
C THR A 191 10.26 19.20 10.73
N LEU A 192 9.64 19.15 9.55
CA LEU A 192 8.72 20.17 9.08
C LEU A 192 7.45 20.24 9.95
N GLN A 193 7.15 21.43 10.45
CA GLN A 193 5.96 21.70 11.24
C GLN A 193 4.77 22.06 10.35
N ARG A 194 3.56 21.66 10.73
CA ARG A 194 2.35 21.90 9.91
C ARG A 194 2.06 23.39 9.75
N GLU A 195 2.40 24.18 10.77
CA GLU A 195 2.21 25.64 10.82
C GLU A 195 3.05 26.35 9.74
N GLU A 196 4.21 25.80 9.39
CA GLU A 196 5.04 26.32 8.29
C GLU A 196 4.34 26.21 6.93
N LEU A 197 3.40 25.27 6.78
CA LEU A 197 2.63 25.04 5.55
C LEU A 197 1.23 25.66 5.57
N ALA A 198 0.85 26.27 6.70
CA ALA A 198 -0.41 26.97 6.90
C ALA A 198 -0.25 28.51 7.01
N ASN A 199 0.98 29.02 6.90
CA ASN A 199 1.22 30.46 6.98
C ASN A 199 0.75 31.22 5.72
N ASP A 200 0.57 32.53 5.86
CA ASP A 200 0.09 33.41 4.79
C ASP A 200 1.18 33.77 3.74
N ASP A 201 2.46 33.49 4.02
CA ASP A 201 3.57 33.73 3.09
C ASP A 201 3.72 32.55 2.11
N LEU A 202 2.97 32.61 1.01
CA LEU A 202 3.00 31.60 -0.04
C LEU A 202 4.40 31.37 -0.64
N ALA A 203 5.22 32.43 -0.74
CA ALA A 203 6.57 32.31 -1.28
C ALA A 203 7.49 31.57 -0.30
N ALA A 204 7.34 31.78 1.01
CA ALA A 204 8.04 30.99 2.03
C ALA A 204 7.62 29.53 1.99
N ARG A 205 6.32 29.25 1.86
CA ARG A 205 5.80 27.87 1.70
C ARG A 205 6.41 27.17 0.49
N ASP A 206 6.43 27.83 -0.66
CA ASP A 206 6.98 27.25 -1.89
C ASP A 206 8.49 27.00 -1.79
N ARG A 207 9.25 27.89 -1.14
CA ARG A 207 10.67 27.67 -0.81
C ARG A 207 10.85 26.48 0.12
N ARG A 208 10.02 26.36 1.17
CA ARG A 208 10.11 25.27 2.15
C ARG A 208 9.82 23.91 1.49
N ILE A 209 8.81 23.84 0.62
CA ILE A 209 8.53 22.62 -0.17
C ILE A 209 9.70 22.29 -1.11
N GLY A 210 10.33 23.29 -1.72
CA GLY A 210 11.56 23.09 -2.51
C GLY A 210 12.66 22.44 -1.67
N GLN A 211 12.92 22.96 -0.47
CA GLN A 211 13.89 22.38 0.45
C GLN A 211 13.55 20.94 0.86
N VAL A 212 12.27 20.59 1.02
CA VAL A 212 11.85 19.21 1.30
C VAL A 212 12.25 18.26 0.16
N VAL A 213 12.13 18.71 -1.10
CA VAL A 213 12.57 17.92 -2.26
C VAL A 213 14.10 17.82 -2.30
N ASP A 214 14.81 18.92 -2.04
CA ASP A 214 16.28 18.93 -1.99
C ASP A 214 16.82 17.99 -0.91
N LEU A 215 16.13 17.88 0.24
CA LEU A 215 16.48 16.96 1.34
C LEU A 215 16.45 15.48 0.94
N LEU A 216 15.73 15.11 -0.13
CA LEU A 216 15.76 13.73 -0.64
C LEU A 216 17.12 13.39 -1.27
N GLY A 217 17.93 14.39 -1.63
CA GLY A 217 19.28 14.20 -2.16
C GLY A 217 19.34 13.54 -3.54
N VAL A 218 18.20 13.34 -4.20
CA VAL A 218 18.12 12.74 -5.54
C VAL A 218 18.12 13.85 -6.59
N PRO A 219 19.11 13.88 -7.51
CA PRO A 219 19.20 14.93 -8.52
C PRO A 219 18.10 14.79 -9.56
N GLY A 220 17.58 15.93 -10.04
CA GLY A 220 16.64 15.98 -11.17
C GLY A 220 15.21 15.54 -10.84
N LEU A 221 14.81 15.49 -9.56
CA LEU A 221 13.42 15.23 -9.20
C LEU A 221 12.49 16.32 -9.75
N GLU A 222 11.57 15.94 -10.62
CA GLU A 222 10.51 16.80 -11.12
C GLU A 222 9.30 16.77 -10.19
N ARG A 223 8.72 17.94 -9.92
CA ARG A 223 7.42 18.04 -9.26
C ARG A 223 6.34 18.19 -10.31
N ARG A 224 5.28 17.38 -10.22
CA ARG A 224 4.19 17.41 -11.20
C ARG A 224 2.84 17.55 -10.52
N LYS A 225 2.18 18.68 -10.76
CA LYS A 225 0.79 18.91 -10.37
C LYS A 225 -0.14 18.20 -11.36
N LEU A 226 -1.09 17.43 -10.84
CA LEU A 226 -2.04 16.68 -11.63
C LEU A 226 -3.26 17.55 -11.94
N THR A 227 -3.23 18.27 -13.06
CA THR A 227 -4.39 18.94 -13.63
C THR A 227 -5.10 18.00 -14.59
N VAL A 228 -6.35 17.67 -14.30
CA VAL A 228 -7.10 16.61 -14.98
C VAL A 228 -8.54 17.04 -15.26
N GLU A 229 -9.17 16.42 -16.25
CA GLU A 229 -10.58 16.66 -16.56
C GLU A 229 -11.50 15.98 -15.53
N ALA A 230 -12.76 16.44 -15.47
CA ALA A 230 -13.76 15.81 -14.61
C ALA A 230 -13.92 14.33 -14.96
N GLY A 231 -13.96 13.47 -13.96
CA GLY A 231 -14.07 12.03 -14.12
C GLY A 231 -12.73 11.29 -14.19
N SER A 232 -11.61 12.01 -14.29
CA SER A 232 -10.29 11.39 -14.41
C SER A 232 -9.91 10.55 -13.19
N LEU A 233 -9.21 9.47 -13.48
CA LEU A 233 -8.65 8.52 -12.54
C LEU A 233 -7.12 8.64 -12.56
N VAL A 234 -6.49 8.53 -11.41
CA VAL A 234 -5.04 8.38 -11.30
C VAL A 234 -4.77 7.08 -10.56
N LEU A 235 -4.26 6.08 -11.27
CA LEU A 235 -3.74 4.87 -10.64
C LEU A 235 -2.27 5.12 -10.30
N ALA A 236 -1.93 5.10 -9.02
CA ALA A 236 -0.59 5.39 -8.52
C ALA A 236 -0.04 4.20 -7.73
N ASN A 237 1.28 4.01 -7.82
CA ASN A 237 2.03 3.14 -6.93
C ASN A 237 1.85 3.64 -5.49
N TYR A 238 1.63 2.70 -4.56
CA TYR A 238 1.37 3.00 -3.16
C TYR A 238 2.51 3.82 -2.51
N ASP A 239 3.75 3.60 -2.96
CA ASP A 239 4.95 4.20 -2.40
C ASP A 239 5.36 5.49 -3.14
N LEU A 240 4.54 6.02 -4.05
CA LEU A 240 4.85 7.28 -4.74
C LEU A 240 4.79 8.48 -3.78
N PHE A 241 5.85 9.30 -3.74
CA PHE A 241 5.79 10.55 -2.99
C PHE A 241 4.76 11.50 -3.62
N HIS A 242 3.83 11.94 -2.78
CA HIS A 242 2.76 12.84 -3.19
C HIS A 242 2.37 13.80 -2.07
N ARG A 243 1.60 14.84 -2.42
CA ARG A 243 1.00 15.77 -1.48
C ARG A 243 -0.26 16.42 -2.05
N GLY A 244 -1.17 16.83 -1.18
CA GLY A 244 -2.20 17.81 -1.54
C GLY A 244 -1.63 19.22 -1.53
N THR A 245 -1.81 19.99 -2.61
CA THR A 245 -1.47 21.41 -2.61
C THR A 245 -2.63 22.27 -2.12
N ARG A 246 -2.30 23.50 -1.72
CA ARG A 246 -3.30 24.52 -1.39
C ARG A 246 -4.26 24.81 -2.54
N ALA A 247 -5.54 24.99 -2.23
CA ALA A 247 -6.47 25.71 -3.11
C ALA A 247 -6.26 27.21 -2.96
N SER A 248 -6.28 27.94 -4.08
CA SER A 248 -6.14 29.40 -4.08
C SER A 248 -7.49 30.09 -3.88
N ALA A 249 -7.46 31.40 -3.57
CA ALA A 249 -8.68 32.19 -3.41
C ALA A 249 -9.47 32.34 -4.73
N GLU A 250 -8.80 32.15 -5.86
CA GLU A 250 -9.37 32.20 -7.21
C GLU A 250 -10.02 30.87 -7.65
N ALA A 251 -9.95 29.81 -6.82
CA ALA A 251 -10.57 28.53 -7.13
C ALA A 251 -12.08 28.67 -7.34
N ALA A 252 -12.56 28.27 -8.52
CA ALA A 252 -13.96 28.43 -8.92
C ALA A 252 -14.94 27.54 -8.15
N SER A 253 -14.46 26.42 -7.60
CA SER A 253 -15.26 25.46 -6.85
C SER A 253 -14.41 24.69 -5.83
N ARG A 254 -15.08 23.96 -4.93
CA ARG A 254 -14.44 22.95 -4.06
C ARG A 254 -13.80 21.87 -4.93
N ARG A 255 -12.70 21.28 -4.46
CA ARG A 255 -12.01 20.18 -5.16
C ARG A 255 -12.00 18.95 -4.27
N PHE A 256 -12.56 17.85 -4.77
CA PHE A 256 -12.55 16.57 -4.09
C PHE A 256 -11.67 15.53 -4.79
N MET A 257 -11.15 14.59 -4.01
CA MET A 257 -10.45 13.42 -4.50
C MET A 257 -10.88 12.21 -3.66
N TYR A 258 -11.47 11.22 -4.32
CA TYR A 258 -11.78 9.93 -3.71
C TYR A 258 -10.53 9.04 -3.79
N LYS A 259 -10.08 8.55 -2.64
CA LYS A 259 -8.88 7.71 -2.48
C LYS A 259 -9.29 6.30 -2.07
N PHE A 260 -8.83 5.32 -2.84
CA PHE A 260 -9.00 3.89 -2.57
C PHE A 260 -7.63 3.20 -2.57
N TYR A 261 -7.51 2.16 -1.75
CA TYR A 261 -6.29 1.34 -1.68
C TYR A 261 -6.60 -0.09 -2.04
N TYR A 262 -5.70 -0.71 -2.80
CA TYR A 262 -5.84 -2.09 -3.22
C TYR A 262 -4.57 -2.87 -2.92
N PHE A 263 -4.71 -4.16 -2.66
CA PHE A 263 -3.57 -5.05 -2.53
C PHE A 263 -3.73 -6.33 -3.35
N ARG A 264 -2.59 -6.81 -3.84
CA ARG A 264 -2.41 -8.08 -4.54
C ARG A 264 -2.70 -9.25 -3.61
N THR A 265 -3.28 -10.33 -4.14
CA THR A 265 -3.50 -11.57 -3.36
C THR A 265 -2.77 -12.78 -3.93
N GLN A 266 -2.17 -12.63 -5.12
CA GLN A 266 -1.54 -13.71 -5.85
C GLN A 266 -0.20 -13.25 -6.42
N GLU A 267 0.76 -14.16 -6.42
CA GLU A 267 2.04 -13.96 -7.09
C GLU A 267 1.86 -14.04 -8.61
N PRO A 268 2.46 -13.13 -9.41
CA PRO A 268 2.37 -13.21 -10.86
C PRO A 268 2.95 -14.54 -11.37
N ARG A 269 2.17 -15.25 -12.19
CA ARG A 269 2.62 -16.45 -12.93
C ARG A 269 2.80 -16.19 -14.42
N GLU A 270 2.09 -15.18 -14.92
CA GLU A 270 2.20 -14.63 -16.26
C GLU A 270 1.79 -13.14 -16.20
N ALA A 271 2.07 -12.41 -17.27
CA ALA A 271 1.68 -11.00 -17.38
C ALA A 271 0.15 -10.83 -17.36
N SER A 272 -0.35 -9.99 -16.44
CA SER A 272 -1.79 -9.67 -16.33
C SER A 272 -2.23 -8.44 -17.14
N TRP A 273 -1.35 -7.91 -18.00
CA TRP A 273 -1.65 -6.85 -18.97
C TRP A 273 -1.48 -7.37 -20.40
N ARG A 274 -1.76 -6.55 -21.42
CA ARG A 274 -1.49 -6.90 -22.83
C ARG A 274 0.01 -6.83 -23.12
N ASN A 275 0.77 -7.78 -22.58
CA ASN A 275 2.20 -7.84 -22.79
C ASN A 275 2.55 -8.32 -24.21
N ALA A 276 3.37 -7.56 -24.93
CA ALA A 276 3.93 -7.94 -26.22
C ALA A 276 5.47 -7.96 -26.21
N SER A 277 6.08 -7.20 -25.30
CA SER A 277 7.51 -6.94 -25.22
C SER A 277 8.15 -7.72 -24.09
N THR A 278 9.40 -8.15 -24.30
CA THR A 278 10.16 -8.83 -23.25
C THR A 278 10.67 -7.88 -22.18
N SER A 279 10.83 -6.60 -22.48
CA SER A 279 11.36 -5.57 -21.59
C SER A 279 10.45 -4.34 -21.60
N PRO A 280 10.47 -3.51 -20.52
CA PRO A 280 9.78 -2.24 -20.48
C PRO A 280 10.26 -1.32 -21.60
N ILE A 281 9.36 -0.46 -22.07
CA ILE A 281 9.68 0.60 -23.02
C ILE A 281 10.47 1.67 -22.28
N ALA A 282 11.72 1.87 -22.70
CA ALA A 282 12.62 2.82 -22.07
C ALA A 282 12.03 4.24 -22.07
N GLY A 283 12.21 4.95 -20.95
CA GLY A 283 11.92 6.37 -20.86
C GLY A 283 12.79 7.22 -21.79
N ALA A 284 12.43 8.49 -21.93
CA ALA A 284 13.18 9.43 -22.77
C ALA A 284 14.61 9.71 -22.27
N SER A 285 14.90 9.42 -21.00
CA SER A 285 16.21 9.57 -20.36
C SER A 285 16.52 8.36 -19.49
N ALA A 286 17.81 8.03 -19.40
CA ALA A 286 18.28 6.97 -18.50
C ALA A 286 18.05 7.36 -17.04
N ASN A 287 17.42 6.48 -16.28
CA ASN A 287 17.15 6.65 -14.86
C ASN A 287 17.93 5.58 -14.07
N PRO A 288 18.62 5.92 -12.97
CA PRO A 288 19.33 4.94 -12.14
C PRO A 288 18.50 3.70 -11.76
N VAL A 289 17.17 3.80 -11.68
CA VAL A 289 16.30 2.66 -11.35
C VAL A 289 15.77 1.88 -12.57
N ASP A 290 16.25 2.12 -13.78
CA ASP A 290 15.81 1.36 -14.97
C ASP A 290 16.04 -0.16 -14.80
N GLY A 291 17.14 -0.56 -14.16
CA GLY A 291 17.39 -1.97 -13.83
C GLY A 291 16.39 -2.55 -12.80
N VAL A 292 15.92 -1.71 -11.88
CA VAL A 292 14.87 -2.08 -10.91
C VAL A 292 13.54 -2.26 -11.63
N VAL A 293 13.21 -1.36 -12.57
CA VAL A 293 12.01 -1.43 -13.41
C VAL A 293 12.02 -2.69 -14.27
N GLU A 294 13.15 -3.02 -14.93
CA GLU A 294 13.33 -4.28 -15.68
C GLU A 294 13.10 -5.50 -14.77
N SER A 295 13.68 -5.49 -13.56
CA SER A 295 13.50 -6.58 -12.60
C SER A 295 12.03 -6.81 -12.21
N ILE A 296 11.30 -5.72 -11.95
CA ILE A 296 9.88 -5.77 -11.61
C ILE A 296 9.03 -6.17 -12.82
N TRP A 297 9.37 -5.69 -14.01
CA TRP A 297 8.71 -6.09 -15.26
C TRP A 297 8.81 -7.60 -15.47
N GLN A 298 10.01 -8.18 -15.35
CA GLN A 298 10.16 -9.63 -15.48
C GLN A 298 9.38 -10.38 -14.40
N TRP A 299 9.43 -9.90 -13.15
CA TRP A 299 8.66 -10.47 -12.06
C TRP A 299 7.15 -10.50 -12.37
N LEU A 300 6.60 -9.41 -12.89
CA LEU A 300 5.19 -9.31 -13.27
C LEU A 300 4.80 -10.22 -14.43
N ARG A 301 5.76 -10.64 -15.26
CA ARG A 301 5.56 -11.66 -16.31
C ARG A 301 5.60 -13.09 -15.78
N GLY A 302 5.76 -13.27 -14.46
CA GLY A 302 6.05 -14.57 -13.86
C GLY A 302 7.50 -15.03 -14.07
N GLY A 303 8.35 -14.16 -14.61
CA GLY A 303 9.78 -14.37 -14.69
C GLY A 303 10.37 -14.33 -13.28
N GLY A 304 10.72 -15.51 -12.76
CA GLY A 304 11.36 -15.66 -11.45
C GLY A 304 12.82 -15.20 -11.45
N ASP A 305 13.68 -15.99 -10.83
CA ASP A 305 15.09 -15.66 -10.61
C ASP A 305 15.94 -15.64 -11.89
N ASP A 306 15.36 -15.92 -13.06
CA ASP A 306 16.05 -15.91 -14.36
C ASP A 306 16.25 -14.49 -14.94
N CYS A 307 15.62 -13.47 -14.34
CA CYS A 307 15.80 -12.08 -14.77
C CYS A 307 17.28 -11.65 -14.64
N ARG A 308 17.84 -11.09 -15.71
CA ARG A 308 19.16 -10.46 -15.73
C ARG A 308 19.02 -9.00 -16.13
N MET A 309 19.01 -8.11 -15.14
CA MET A 309 19.10 -6.68 -15.38
C MET A 309 20.54 -6.28 -15.72
N TRP A 310 20.72 -5.09 -16.30
CA TRP A 310 22.05 -4.53 -16.55
C TRP A 310 22.80 -4.36 -15.22
N VAL A 311 24.05 -4.83 -15.16
CA VAL A 311 25.00 -4.57 -14.06
C VAL A 311 26.08 -3.61 -14.57
N SER A 312 26.24 -2.48 -13.91
CA SER A 312 27.17 -1.43 -14.34
C SER A 312 28.34 -1.22 -13.38
N SER A 313 28.17 -1.59 -12.10
CA SER A 313 29.18 -1.44 -11.06
C SER A 313 30.13 -2.64 -10.97
N GLU A 314 31.43 -2.37 -10.96
CA GLU A 314 32.47 -3.36 -10.67
C GLU A 314 32.68 -3.59 -9.16
N ASP A 315 32.26 -2.64 -8.31
CA ASP A 315 32.34 -2.74 -6.83
C ASP A 315 31.05 -2.22 -6.19
N PRO A 316 29.93 -2.97 -6.30
CA PRO A 316 28.66 -2.52 -5.75
C PRO A 316 28.63 -2.55 -4.21
N VAL A 317 29.50 -3.31 -3.54
CA VAL A 317 29.61 -3.30 -2.07
C VAL A 317 30.02 -1.92 -1.58
N ARG A 318 31.16 -1.41 -2.06
CA ARG A 318 31.62 -0.07 -1.70
C ARG A 318 30.67 1.01 -2.21
N GLY A 319 30.06 0.79 -3.37
CA GLY A 319 29.04 1.67 -3.93
C GLY A 319 27.85 1.85 -2.99
N VAL A 320 27.24 0.75 -2.51
CA VAL A 320 26.09 0.81 -1.59
C VAL A 320 26.44 1.53 -0.30
N GLU A 321 27.65 1.36 0.25
CA GLU A 321 28.05 2.04 1.48
C GLU A 321 28.17 3.56 1.31
N ASN A 322 28.70 4.01 0.17
CA ASN A 322 29.08 5.41 -0.05
C ASN A 322 28.08 6.23 -0.85
N ALA A 323 27.08 5.61 -1.46
CA ALA A 323 26.05 6.31 -2.23
C ALA A 323 25.42 7.43 -1.36
N ALA A 324 25.36 8.65 -1.89
CA ALA A 324 24.74 9.77 -1.20
C ALA A 324 23.22 9.77 -1.41
N ALA A 325 22.77 9.48 -2.63
CA ALA A 325 21.38 9.46 -3.03
C ALA A 325 20.78 8.06 -2.92
N GLU A 326 19.54 7.98 -2.44
CA GLU A 326 18.90 6.69 -2.18
C GLU A 326 18.58 5.90 -3.46
N ASN A 327 18.24 6.59 -4.55
CA ASN A 327 18.00 5.95 -5.85
C ASN A 327 19.24 5.21 -6.37
N GLU A 328 20.44 5.80 -6.18
CA GLU A 328 21.70 5.17 -6.52
C GLU A 328 22.01 3.98 -5.60
N ARG A 329 21.77 4.14 -4.29
CA ARG A 329 21.96 3.05 -3.33
C ARG A 329 21.07 1.84 -3.65
N VAL A 330 19.81 2.09 -4.00
CA VAL A 330 18.86 1.06 -4.41
C VAL A 330 19.30 0.38 -5.70
N ARG A 331 19.70 1.13 -6.73
CA ARG A 331 20.28 0.57 -7.96
C ARG A 331 21.44 -0.38 -7.63
N LEU A 332 22.40 0.09 -6.84
CA LEU A 332 23.59 -0.68 -6.48
C LEU A 332 23.26 -1.92 -5.63
N ALA A 333 22.22 -1.87 -4.80
CA ALA A 333 21.77 -3.02 -4.03
C ALA A 333 21.13 -4.10 -4.92
N TYR A 334 20.39 -3.72 -5.95
CA TYR A 334 19.88 -4.65 -6.96
C TYR A 334 21.03 -5.30 -7.75
N GLU A 335 22.01 -4.49 -8.20
CA GLU A 335 23.20 -5.00 -8.87
C GLU A 335 24.01 -5.95 -7.96
N LEU A 336 24.22 -5.60 -6.69
CA LEU A 336 24.89 -6.45 -5.71
C LEU A 336 24.15 -7.77 -5.49
N GLY A 337 22.82 -7.73 -5.35
CA GLY A 337 22.00 -8.92 -5.21
C GLY A 337 22.11 -9.84 -6.43
N LEU A 338 22.08 -9.26 -7.63
CA LEU A 338 22.24 -10.00 -8.88
C LEU A 338 23.64 -10.64 -8.97
N GLN A 339 24.69 -9.91 -8.63
CA GLN A 339 26.04 -10.47 -8.59
C GLN A 339 26.17 -11.58 -7.53
N ALA A 340 25.61 -11.40 -6.34
CA ALA A 340 25.66 -12.39 -5.26
C ALA A 340 24.87 -13.67 -5.56
N ARG A 341 23.94 -13.61 -6.53
CA ARG A 341 23.24 -14.79 -7.06
C ARG A 341 24.17 -15.70 -7.86
N ASP A 342 25.09 -15.11 -8.63
CA ASP A 342 26.04 -15.85 -9.47
C ASP A 342 27.37 -16.13 -8.74
N ASP A 343 27.79 -15.24 -7.84
CA ASP A 343 28.99 -15.35 -7.00
C ASP A 343 28.62 -15.33 -5.51
N HIS A 344 28.45 -16.52 -4.94
CA HIS A 344 28.11 -16.70 -3.53
C HIS A 344 29.20 -16.20 -2.55
N SER A 345 30.41 -15.88 -3.03
CA SER A 345 31.45 -15.30 -2.17
C SER A 345 31.09 -13.88 -1.69
N LEU A 346 30.09 -13.24 -2.31
CA LEU A 346 29.56 -11.94 -1.90
C LEU A 346 28.52 -12.02 -0.76
N LEU A 347 27.95 -13.20 -0.47
CA LEU A 347 26.93 -13.35 0.58
C LEU A 347 27.38 -12.88 1.99
N PRO A 348 28.64 -13.09 2.42
CA PRO A 348 29.15 -12.52 3.67
C PRO A 348 29.14 -10.99 3.70
N GLU A 349 29.34 -10.32 2.56
CA GLU A 349 29.26 -8.86 2.47
C GLU A 349 27.81 -8.37 2.59
N LEU A 350 26.85 -9.04 1.96
CA LEU A 350 25.42 -8.72 2.16
C LEU A 350 25.02 -8.87 3.64
N GLU A 351 25.51 -9.91 4.32
CA GLU A 351 25.28 -10.11 5.75
C GLU A 351 25.92 -9.01 6.60
N ARG A 352 27.16 -8.61 6.29
CA ARG A 352 27.83 -7.51 6.97
C ARG A 352 27.07 -6.20 6.78
N LEU A 353 26.69 -5.85 5.55
CA LEU A 353 25.92 -4.63 5.26
C LEU A 353 24.55 -4.65 5.97
N LEU A 354 23.89 -5.81 6.03
CA LEU A 354 22.62 -5.98 6.75
C LEU A 354 22.78 -5.80 8.26
N THR A 355 23.92 -6.18 8.84
CA THR A 355 24.10 -6.21 10.30
C THR A 355 24.79 -4.97 10.86
N THR A 356 25.71 -4.36 10.11
CA THR A 356 26.53 -3.24 10.58
C THR A 356 26.27 -1.93 9.85
N GLY A 357 25.55 -1.95 8.72
CA GLY A 357 25.25 -0.74 7.96
C GLY A 357 24.37 0.25 8.73
N PRO A 358 24.38 1.55 8.38
CA PRO A 358 23.32 2.48 8.78
C PRO A 358 21.96 2.05 8.19
N GLU A 359 20.87 2.68 8.61
CA GLU A 359 19.51 2.27 8.20
C GLU A 359 19.34 2.17 6.68
N SER A 360 19.69 3.21 5.93
CA SER A 360 19.62 3.22 4.46
C SER A 360 20.35 2.03 3.81
N VAL A 361 21.55 1.69 4.29
CA VAL A 361 22.32 0.52 3.82
C VAL A 361 21.66 -0.79 4.21
N ARG A 362 21.23 -0.95 5.47
CA ARG A 362 20.55 -2.18 5.91
C ARG A 362 19.27 -2.38 5.12
N ARG A 363 18.43 -1.35 4.98
CA ARG A 363 17.18 -1.41 4.22
C ARG A 363 17.42 -1.81 2.77
N ALA A 364 18.46 -1.28 2.13
CA ALA A 364 18.85 -1.67 0.79
C ALA A 364 19.20 -3.18 0.69
N MET A 365 19.76 -3.77 1.74
CA MET A 365 20.03 -5.23 1.78
C MET A 365 18.77 -6.08 1.79
N GLY A 366 17.62 -5.55 2.24
CA GLY A 366 16.35 -6.24 2.09
C GLY A 366 16.05 -6.58 0.62
N TYR A 367 16.34 -5.66 -0.29
CA TYR A 367 16.18 -5.86 -1.73
C TYR A 367 17.31 -6.70 -2.33
N ALA A 368 18.57 -6.43 -1.96
CA ALA A 368 19.72 -7.20 -2.47
C ALA A 368 19.60 -8.69 -2.15
N LEU A 369 19.20 -9.04 -0.92
CA LEU A 369 18.97 -10.42 -0.50
C LEU A 369 17.78 -11.06 -1.25
N GLY A 370 16.75 -10.27 -1.56
CA GLY A 370 15.63 -10.72 -2.39
C GLY A 370 16.04 -11.04 -3.83
N VAL A 371 16.90 -10.20 -4.44
CA VAL A 371 17.42 -10.41 -5.80
C VAL A 371 18.44 -11.55 -5.86
N ALA A 372 19.24 -11.73 -4.80
CA ALA A 372 20.17 -12.86 -4.67
C ALA A 372 19.45 -14.23 -4.65
N GLY A 373 18.15 -14.24 -4.37
CA GLY A 373 17.31 -15.43 -4.45
C GLY A 373 17.70 -16.50 -3.41
N PRO A 374 17.40 -17.79 -3.69
CA PRO A 374 17.54 -18.89 -2.73
C PRO A 374 18.91 -19.01 -2.04
N ALA A 375 20.00 -18.61 -2.71
CA ALA A 375 21.35 -18.65 -2.14
C ALA A 375 21.48 -17.79 -0.86
N ALA A 376 20.69 -16.72 -0.74
CA ALA A 376 20.71 -15.82 0.41
C ALA A 376 19.88 -16.31 1.61
N GLU A 377 19.19 -17.45 1.53
CA GLU A 377 18.31 -17.94 2.62
C GLU A 377 19.05 -18.06 3.95
N GLY A 378 20.30 -18.55 3.92
CA GLY A 378 21.13 -18.67 5.12
C GLY A 378 21.41 -17.34 5.80
N VAL A 379 21.62 -16.27 5.03
CA VAL A 379 21.83 -14.90 5.55
C VAL A 379 20.54 -14.38 6.16
N VAL A 380 19.40 -14.56 5.48
CA VAL A 380 18.08 -14.15 5.99
C VAL A 380 17.74 -14.88 7.30
N LEU A 381 17.99 -16.19 7.39
CA LEU A 381 17.77 -16.96 8.62
C LEU A 381 18.60 -16.47 9.80
N ARG A 382 19.85 -16.03 9.57
CA ARG A 382 20.70 -15.44 10.61
C ARG A 382 20.20 -14.04 10.98
N GLY A 383 19.86 -13.20 10.01
CA GLY A 383 19.27 -11.87 10.23
C GLY A 383 17.98 -11.94 11.06
N LEU A 384 17.08 -12.89 10.78
CA LEU A 384 15.87 -13.11 11.56
C LEU A 384 16.15 -13.51 13.02
N LYS A 385 17.34 -14.06 13.33
CA LYS A 385 17.75 -14.47 14.69
C LYS A 385 18.66 -13.45 15.37
N HIS A 386 18.95 -12.33 14.71
CA HIS A 386 19.90 -11.35 15.20
C HIS A 386 19.41 -10.65 16.48
N ASP A 387 20.33 -10.25 17.36
CA ASP A 387 20.00 -9.63 18.64
C ASP A 387 19.40 -8.21 18.47
N ASP A 388 19.86 -7.49 17.45
CA ASP A 388 19.32 -6.17 17.07
C ASP A 388 17.98 -6.30 16.31
N ALA A 389 16.93 -5.68 16.85
CA ALA A 389 15.61 -5.64 16.23
C ALA A 389 15.62 -5.01 14.83
N ARG A 390 16.46 -3.99 14.59
CA ARG A 390 16.57 -3.30 13.30
C ARG A 390 16.97 -4.27 12.18
N VAL A 391 17.90 -5.18 12.49
CA VAL A 391 18.32 -6.26 11.58
C VAL A 391 17.18 -7.24 11.37
N ARG A 392 16.48 -7.65 12.44
CA ARG A 392 15.34 -8.58 12.33
C ARG A 392 14.20 -8.03 11.47
N ARG A 393 13.88 -6.73 11.58
CA ARG A 393 12.83 -6.10 10.78
C ARG A 393 13.15 -6.16 9.29
N VAL A 394 14.38 -5.79 8.89
CA VAL A 394 14.84 -5.88 7.49
C VAL A 394 14.94 -7.34 7.03
N ALA A 395 15.34 -8.27 7.89
CA ALA A 395 15.36 -9.69 7.53
C ALA A 395 13.96 -10.24 7.26
N CYS A 396 12.92 -9.72 7.93
CA CYS A 396 11.53 -10.04 7.57
C CYS A 396 11.18 -9.51 6.16
N LEU A 397 11.57 -8.28 5.82
CA LEU A 397 11.42 -7.74 4.45
C LEU A 397 12.12 -8.64 3.43
N ALA A 398 13.40 -8.98 3.66
CA ALA A 398 14.18 -9.85 2.78
C ALA A 398 13.51 -11.22 2.57
N ALA A 399 12.92 -11.79 3.63
CA ALA A 399 12.16 -13.03 3.55
C ALA A 399 11.00 -12.95 2.54
N ALA A 400 10.28 -11.82 2.52
CA ALA A 400 9.19 -11.58 1.58
C ALA A 400 9.68 -11.24 0.16
N GLU A 401 10.68 -10.37 0.02
CA GLU A 401 11.24 -9.98 -1.27
C GLU A 401 11.83 -11.17 -2.02
N GLY A 402 12.57 -12.05 -1.33
CA GLY A 402 13.13 -13.26 -1.93
C GLY A 402 12.14 -14.43 -2.03
N ARG A 403 10.91 -14.28 -1.51
CA ARG A 403 9.91 -15.37 -1.41
C ARG A 403 10.50 -16.64 -0.81
N PHE A 404 11.25 -16.49 0.28
CA PHE A 404 11.91 -17.62 0.91
C PHE A 404 10.88 -18.52 1.59
N GLU A 405 10.45 -19.55 0.87
CA GLU A 405 9.30 -20.41 1.22
C GLU A 405 9.66 -21.67 2.03
N SER A 406 10.92 -21.80 2.43
CA SER A 406 11.38 -22.94 3.21
C SER A 406 10.66 -23.04 4.56
N GLU A 407 10.47 -24.27 5.05
CA GLU A 407 9.88 -24.50 6.38
C GLU A 407 10.67 -23.80 7.49
N SER A 408 11.99 -23.67 7.32
CA SER A 408 12.85 -22.98 8.27
C SER A 408 12.55 -21.49 8.37
N ILE A 409 12.33 -20.83 7.22
CA ILE A 409 12.00 -19.40 7.16
C ILE A 409 10.60 -19.19 7.72
N VAL A 410 9.60 -19.95 7.25
CA VAL A 410 8.22 -19.83 7.73
C VAL A 410 8.14 -20.05 9.24
N ALA A 411 8.79 -21.10 9.76
CA ALA A 411 8.84 -21.35 11.20
C ALA A 411 9.56 -20.22 11.97
N ARG A 412 10.58 -19.59 11.39
CA ARG A 412 11.27 -18.47 12.05
C ARG A 412 10.43 -17.21 12.08
N LEU A 413 9.74 -16.87 10.99
CA LEU A 413 8.81 -15.74 10.92
C LEU A 413 7.64 -15.92 11.89
N LEU A 414 7.07 -17.11 12.00
CA LEU A 414 6.03 -17.42 13.00
C LEU A 414 6.54 -17.18 14.43
N ARG A 415 7.78 -17.58 14.75
CA ARG A 415 8.40 -17.27 16.05
C ARG A 415 8.60 -15.77 16.27
N CYS A 416 8.94 -15.01 15.22
CA CYS A 416 9.00 -13.55 15.31
C CYS A 416 7.61 -12.98 15.62
N LEU A 417 6.59 -13.34 14.85
CA LEU A 417 5.20 -12.89 15.05
C LEU A 417 4.67 -13.19 16.46
N GLU A 418 5.04 -14.30 17.08
CA GLU A 418 4.45 -14.70 18.36
C GLU A 418 5.15 -14.18 19.60
N GLY A 419 6.44 -13.84 19.49
CA GLY A 419 7.28 -13.63 20.67
C GLY A 419 8.38 -12.60 20.52
N ASP A 420 8.51 -11.91 19.38
CA ASP A 420 9.50 -10.83 19.29
C ASP A 420 9.08 -9.66 20.21
N PRO A 421 10.00 -9.12 21.03
CA PRO A 421 9.69 -7.96 21.87
C PRO A 421 9.36 -6.71 21.05
N ASP A 422 9.86 -6.63 19.82
CA ASP A 422 9.64 -5.50 18.92
C ASP A 422 8.35 -5.70 18.11
N ASP A 423 7.35 -4.83 18.29
CA ASP A 423 6.07 -4.98 17.60
C ASP A 423 6.19 -4.75 16.07
N LEU A 424 7.15 -3.95 15.60
CA LEU A 424 7.44 -3.77 14.19
C LEU A 424 8.04 -5.04 13.59
N VAL A 425 8.90 -5.78 14.31
CA VAL A 425 9.31 -7.14 13.89
C VAL A 425 8.11 -8.07 13.77
N ARG A 426 7.20 -8.10 14.77
CA ARG A 426 6.00 -8.94 14.72
C ARG A 426 5.11 -8.60 13.53
N SER A 427 4.89 -7.31 13.30
CA SER A 427 4.11 -6.76 12.19
C SER A 427 4.72 -7.09 10.82
N ASN A 428 6.03 -6.87 10.65
CA ASN A 428 6.75 -7.28 9.43
C ASN A 428 6.67 -8.80 9.23
N ALA A 429 6.80 -9.61 10.29
CA ALA A 429 6.72 -11.06 10.17
C ALA A 429 5.34 -11.52 9.67
N ALA A 430 4.24 -10.95 10.18
CA ALA A 430 2.90 -11.22 9.67
C ALA A 430 2.75 -10.81 8.19
N TYR A 431 3.19 -9.61 7.83
CA TYR A 431 3.16 -9.14 6.44
C TYR A 431 3.96 -10.07 5.51
N SER A 432 5.16 -10.47 5.90
CA SER A 432 6.02 -11.39 5.14
C SER A 432 5.42 -12.78 4.99
N LEU A 433 4.78 -13.31 6.06
CA LEU A 433 4.04 -14.57 5.97
C LEU A 433 2.88 -14.47 4.97
N GLY A 434 2.16 -13.35 4.93
CA GLY A 434 1.13 -13.08 3.93
C GLY A 434 1.68 -13.08 2.50
N ASN A 435 2.83 -12.46 2.27
CA ASN A 435 3.46 -12.44 0.95
C ASN A 435 3.97 -13.83 0.51
N ILE A 436 4.61 -14.58 1.42
CA ILE A 436 5.07 -15.95 1.14
C ILE A 436 3.87 -16.88 0.86
N ALA A 437 2.76 -16.70 1.54
CA ALA A 437 1.54 -17.49 1.33
C ALA A 437 0.94 -17.35 -0.08
N ARG A 438 1.25 -16.27 -0.82
CA ARG A 438 0.82 -16.13 -2.23
C ARG A 438 1.48 -17.14 -3.16
N VAL A 439 2.62 -17.69 -2.75
CA VAL A 439 3.38 -18.71 -3.49
C VAL A 439 3.04 -20.10 -2.96
N VAL A 440 3.08 -20.27 -1.63
CA VAL A 440 2.88 -21.54 -0.93
C VAL A 440 1.83 -21.42 0.18
N PRO A 441 0.54 -21.22 -0.15
CA PRO A 441 -0.51 -20.89 0.81
C PRO A 441 -0.69 -21.95 1.90
N GLU A 442 -0.39 -23.22 1.62
CA GLU A 442 -0.48 -24.33 2.57
C GLU A 442 0.66 -24.37 3.59
N ARG A 443 1.78 -23.67 3.33
CA ARG A 443 2.95 -23.66 4.23
C ARG A 443 2.72 -22.81 5.48
N VAL A 444 1.88 -21.79 5.37
CA VAL A 444 1.61 -20.81 6.43
C VAL A 444 0.35 -21.23 7.19
N PRO A 445 0.46 -21.72 8.44
CA PRO A 445 -0.71 -22.24 9.15
C PRO A 445 -1.64 -21.11 9.60
N ALA A 446 -2.84 -21.04 9.02
CA ALA A 446 -3.86 -20.02 9.35
C ALA A 446 -4.18 -19.96 10.85
N ALA A 447 -4.28 -21.11 11.52
CA ALA A 447 -4.51 -21.20 12.96
C ALA A 447 -3.49 -20.40 13.81
N ARG A 448 -2.23 -20.30 13.37
CA ARG A 448 -1.18 -19.54 14.07
C ARG A 448 -1.37 -18.04 13.91
N LEU A 449 -1.82 -17.59 12.73
CA LEU A 449 -2.21 -16.20 12.47
C LEU A 449 -3.46 -15.84 13.29
N LEU A 450 -4.51 -16.67 13.24
CA LEU A 450 -5.75 -16.48 13.98
C LEU A 450 -5.53 -16.41 15.50
N ALA A 451 -4.55 -17.13 16.03
CA ALA A 451 -4.17 -17.05 17.44
C ALA A 451 -3.73 -15.63 17.86
N ARG A 452 -3.17 -14.83 16.95
CA ARG A 452 -2.79 -13.43 17.23
C ARG A 452 -3.96 -12.45 17.23
N LEU A 453 -5.14 -12.85 16.74
CA LEU A 453 -6.38 -12.08 16.85
C LEU A 453 -7.16 -12.37 18.14
N GLN A 454 -6.69 -13.30 18.98
CA GLN A 454 -7.35 -13.57 20.26
C GLN A 454 -7.25 -12.36 21.20
N PRO A 455 -8.28 -12.07 22.01
CA PRO A 455 -8.22 -10.99 22.98
C PRO A 455 -6.99 -11.10 23.89
N GLY A 456 -6.19 -10.03 23.93
CA GLY A 456 -4.96 -9.96 24.74
C GLY A 456 -3.72 -10.61 24.11
N ALA A 457 -3.82 -11.23 22.93
CA ALA A 457 -2.64 -11.81 22.26
C ALA A 457 -1.70 -10.74 21.70
N GLU A 458 -2.25 -9.67 21.14
CA GLU A 458 -1.53 -8.49 20.65
C GLU A 458 -2.18 -7.21 21.21
N PRO A 459 -1.41 -6.31 21.86
CA PRO A 459 -1.95 -5.05 22.35
C PRO A 459 -2.21 -4.08 21.19
N ASP A 460 -3.00 -3.05 21.47
CA ASP A 460 -3.02 -1.86 20.64
C ASP A 460 -1.71 -1.10 20.83
N ASN A 461 -1.09 -0.73 19.71
CA ASN A 461 0.21 -0.09 19.67
C ASN A 461 0.22 1.19 18.82
N SER A 462 -0.92 1.60 18.27
CA SER A 462 -1.12 2.90 17.62
C SER A 462 -2.40 3.55 18.14
N ALA A 463 -2.38 4.88 18.22
CA ALA A 463 -3.54 5.70 18.58
C ALA A 463 -3.56 6.95 17.69
N ASN A 464 -4.02 6.80 16.44
CA ASN A 464 -4.19 7.91 15.50
C ASN A 464 -5.66 8.04 15.09
N GLY A 465 -6.09 9.25 14.73
CA GLY A 465 -7.49 9.52 14.37
C GLY A 465 -8.50 9.32 15.51
N GLY A 466 -8.06 9.43 16.77
CA GLY A 466 -8.91 9.26 17.96
C GLY A 466 -9.30 7.81 18.27
N MET A 467 -8.58 6.83 17.72
CA MET A 467 -8.87 5.41 17.88
C MET A 467 -7.60 4.62 18.20
N THR A 468 -7.70 3.67 19.13
CA THR A 468 -6.62 2.71 19.38
C THR A 468 -6.70 1.56 18.38
N ARG A 469 -5.53 1.10 17.92
CA ARG A 469 -5.38 0.11 16.85
C ARG A 469 -4.14 -0.74 17.06
N SER A 470 -4.05 -1.86 16.35
CA SER A 470 -2.89 -2.74 16.40
C SER A 470 -2.33 -3.02 15.01
N THR A 471 -1.14 -2.47 14.74
CA THR A 471 -0.46 -2.69 13.46
C THR A 471 -0.16 -4.17 13.20
N VAL A 472 0.05 -4.94 14.28
CA VAL A 472 0.30 -6.38 14.19
C VAL A 472 -0.98 -7.13 13.81
N ARG A 473 -2.12 -6.83 14.46
CA ARG A 473 -3.39 -7.48 14.12
C ARG A 473 -3.86 -7.10 12.71
N GLU A 474 -3.66 -5.86 12.28
CA GLU A 474 -3.94 -5.43 10.90
C GLU A 474 -3.07 -6.22 9.89
N SER A 475 -1.77 -6.39 10.15
CA SER A 475 -0.88 -7.20 9.29
C SER A 475 -1.24 -8.70 9.29
N VAL A 476 -1.74 -9.22 10.42
CA VAL A 476 -2.26 -10.59 10.52
C VAL A 476 -3.54 -10.75 9.69
N ALA A 477 -4.45 -9.78 9.74
CA ALA A 477 -5.67 -9.79 8.93
C ALA A 477 -5.37 -9.68 7.42
N TYR A 478 -4.35 -8.91 7.05
CA TYR A 478 -3.80 -8.93 5.70
C TYR A 478 -3.25 -10.32 5.31
N ALA A 479 -2.45 -10.94 6.18
CA ALA A 479 -1.90 -12.27 5.90
C ALA A 479 -2.99 -13.32 5.71
N LEU A 480 -4.07 -13.25 6.49
CA LEU A 480 -5.24 -14.12 6.38
C LEU A 480 -5.99 -14.00 5.04
N ASN A 481 -5.84 -12.87 4.33
CA ASN A 481 -6.36 -12.72 2.96
C ASN A 481 -5.49 -13.44 1.89
N ASN A 482 -4.31 -13.94 2.25
CA ASN A 482 -3.36 -14.58 1.33
C ASN A 482 -3.08 -16.06 1.64
N VAL A 483 -3.48 -16.56 2.81
CA VAL A 483 -3.34 -17.99 3.17
C VAL A 483 -4.54 -18.80 2.72
N ARG A 484 -4.38 -20.13 2.68
CA ARG A 484 -5.51 -21.05 2.53
C ARG A 484 -6.32 -21.08 3.84
N LEU A 485 -7.62 -20.86 3.74
CA LEU A 485 -8.57 -20.99 4.85
C LEU A 485 -9.53 -22.15 4.56
N ASP A 486 -9.65 -23.08 5.50
CA ASP A 486 -10.73 -24.06 5.47
C ASP A 486 -11.98 -23.56 6.23
N ALA A 487 -13.04 -24.37 6.30
CA ALA A 487 -14.27 -23.99 6.98
C ALA A 487 -14.07 -23.67 8.47
N ALA A 488 -13.17 -24.38 9.16
CA ALA A 488 -12.89 -24.16 10.57
C ALA A 488 -12.07 -22.87 10.79
N ASP A 489 -11.12 -22.59 9.89
CA ASP A 489 -10.41 -21.32 9.88
C ASP A 489 -11.36 -20.14 9.62
N LEU A 490 -12.31 -20.29 8.69
CA LEU A 490 -13.33 -19.28 8.38
C LEU A 490 -14.30 -19.06 9.56
N ASP A 491 -14.72 -20.13 10.25
CA ASP A 491 -15.50 -20.04 11.50
C ASP A 491 -14.74 -19.23 12.56
N ARG A 492 -13.44 -19.52 12.71
CA ARG A 492 -12.61 -18.84 13.70
C ARG A 492 -12.31 -17.39 13.32
N LEU A 493 -12.13 -17.09 12.03
CA LEU A 493 -11.98 -15.74 11.51
C LEU A 493 -13.27 -14.93 11.73
N ALA A 494 -14.44 -15.52 11.46
CA ALA A 494 -15.72 -14.88 11.71
C ALA A 494 -15.94 -14.60 13.21
N GLU A 495 -15.48 -15.50 14.09
CA GLU A 495 -15.56 -15.28 15.53
C GLU A 495 -14.61 -14.18 16.03
N LEU A 496 -13.32 -14.26 15.67
CA LEU A 496 -12.30 -13.36 16.20
C LEU A 496 -12.25 -12.04 15.44
N GLY A 497 -12.16 -12.10 14.11
CA GLY A 497 -11.95 -10.94 13.25
C GLY A 497 -13.13 -9.98 13.27
N LEU A 498 -14.37 -10.48 13.29
CA LEU A 498 -15.57 -9.61 13.35
C LEU A 498 -15.81 -9.01 14.75
N ALA A 499 -15.22 -9.60 15.79
CA ALA A 499 -15.34 -9.14 17.17
C ALA A 499 -14.20 -8.18 17.58
N ASP A 500 -13.11 -8.09 16.81
CA ASP A 500 -12.01 -7.16 17.09
C ASP A 500 -12.52 -5.72 17.12
N HIS A 501 -12.08 -4.90 18.08
CA HIS A 501 -12.51 -3.50 18.16
C HIS A 501 -11.80 -2.61 17.12
N ASP A 502 -10.65 -3.06 16.61
CA ASP A 502 -9.96 -2.44 15.49
C ASP A 502 -10.77 -2.63 14.20
N ARG A 503 -11.26 -1.52 13.66
CA ARG A 503 -12.12 -1.52 12.48
C ARG A 503 -11.43 -2.06 11.23
N TYR A 504 -10.11 -1.97 11.14
CA TYR A 504 -9.37 -2.41 9.95
C TYR A 504 -9.14 -3.92 10.01
N VAL A 505 -8.92 -4.47 11.20
CA VAL A 505 -8.98 -5.93 11.42
C VAL A 505 -10.37 -6.45 11.02
N ARG A 506 -11.45 -5.83 11.50
CA ARG A 506 -12.82 -6.23 11.11
C ARG A 506 -13.04 -6.13 9.60
N GLY A 507 -12.64 -5.02 8.99
CA GLY A 507 -12.80 -4.78 7.55
C GLY A 507 -12.07 -5.82 6.71
N LEU A 508 -10.80 -6.11 7.03
CA LEU A 508 -10.01 -7.14 6.33
C LEU A 508 -10.55 -8.55 6.58
N ALA A 509 -11.10 -8.83 7.76
CA ALA A 509 -11.78 -10.10 8.05
C ALA A 509 -13.07 -10.24 7.22
N ILE A 510 -13.88 -9.18 7.10
CA ILE A 510 -15.07 -9.16 6.23
C ILE A 510 -14.65 -9.45 4.78
N THR A 511 -13.60 -8.80 4.28
CA THR A 511 -13.13 -9.04 2.91
C THR A 511 -12.67 -10.48 2.69
N ALA A 512 -11.93 -11.05 3.64
CA ALA A 512 -11.51 -12.46 3.57
C ALA A 512 -12.71 -13.40 3.56
N LEU A 513 -13.70 -13.19 4.43
CA LEU A 513 -14.93 -13.99 4.50
C LEU A 513 -15.75 -13.86 3.21
N GLU A 514 -15.97 -12.64 2.71
CA GLU A 514 -16.72 -12.37 1.47
C GLU A 514 -16.19 -13.19 0.29
N ARG A 515 -14.86 -13.24 0.12
CA ARG A 515 -14.20 -14.02 -0.94
C ARG A 515 -14.45 -15.52 -0.87
N HIS A 516 -14.82 -16.05 0.30
CA HIS A 516 -15.06 -17.47 0.51
C HIS A 516 -16.54 -17.87 0.54
N VAL A 517 -17.49 -16.91 0.50
CA VAL A 517 -18.94 -17.19 0.62
C VAL A 517 -19.41 -18.19 -0.42
N GLY A 518 -18.98 -18.04 -1.67
CA GLY A 518 -19.39 -18.92 -2.77
C GLY A 518 -18.65 -20.27 -2.80
N ALA A 519 -17.40 -20.30 -2.33
CA ALA A 519 -16.52 -21.46 -2.50
C ALA A 519 -16.54 -22.43 -1.31
N CYS A 520 -16.76 -21.92 -0.09
CA CYS A 520 -16.72 -22.70 1.14
C CYS A 520 -17.84 -22.28 2.11
N PRO A 521 -19.13 -22.51 1.78
CA PRO A 521 -20.22 -22.17 2.68
C PRO A 521 -20.16 -23.05 3.93
N GLY A 522 -20.33 -22.43 5.11
CA GLY A 522 -20.29 -23.09 6.42
C GLY A 522 -21.03 -22.29 7.49
N ASP A 523 -20.90 -22.70 8.76
CA ASP A 523 -21.58 -22.04 9.90
C ASP A 523 -21.13 -20.57 10.06
N TRP A 524 -19.92 -20.24 9.65
CA TRP A 524 -19.39 -18.89 9.59
C TRP A 524 -20.27 -17.94 8.76
N VAL A 525 -20.97 -18.44 7.73
CA VAL A 525 -21.87 -17.60 6.91
C VAL A 525 -23.01 -17.08 7.77
N GLN A 526 -23.57 -17.91 8.65
CA GLN A 526 -24.60 -17.48 9.60
C GLN A 526 -24.05 -16.44 10.57
N ARG A 527 -22.81 -16.61 11.07
CA ARG A 527 -22.14 -15.62 11.94
C ARG A 527 -21.91 -14.30 11.19
N PHE A 528 -21.45 -14.37 9.96
CA PHE A 528 -21.19 -13.21 9.12
C PHE A 528 -22.48 -12.44 8.84
N VAL A 529 -23.55 -13.12 8.40
CA VAL A 529 -24.88 -12.50 8.19
C VAL A 529 -25.45 -11.94 9.50
N THR A 530 -25.28 -12.64 10.63
CA THR A 530 -25.70 -12.15 11.95
C THR A 530 -24.94 -10.89 12.34
N HIS A 531 -23.62 -10.86 12.12
CA HIS A 531 -22.79 -9.68 12.33
C HIS A 531 -23.28 -8.52 11.47
N LEU A 532 -23.45 -8.70 10.16
CA LEU A 532 -23.98 -7.66 9.27
C LEU A 532 -25.38 -7.18 9.69
N SER A 533 -26.23 -8.08 10.17
CA SER A 533 -27.58 -7.74 10.65
C SER A 533 -27.57 -6.95 11.97
N ALA A 534 -26.58 -7.22 12.83
CA ALA A 534 -26.37 -6.53 14.11
C ALA A 534 -25.62 -5.21 13.95
N SER A 535 -24.68 -5.15 13.00
CA SER A 535 -24.00 -3.96 12.53
C SER A 535 -25.02 -3.07 11.85
N ARG A 536 -25.74 -2.28 12.63
CA ARG A 536 -26.62 -1.21 12.15
C ARG A 536 -25.73 -0.17 11.48
N PHE A 537 -25.41 -0.37 10.19
CA PHE A 537 -24.63 0.57 9.38
C PHE A 537 -25.40 1.91 9.32
N SER A 538 -25.00 2.85 10.18
CA SER A 538 -25.68 4.10 10.57
C SER A 538 -26.62 3.98 11.77
N GLU A 539 -26.10 4.31 12.96
CA GLU A 539 -26.90 5.12 13.87
C GLU A 539 -26.87 6.55 13.32
N ARG A 540 -28.00 7.05 12.83
CA ARG A 540 -28.24 8.50 12.92
C ARG A 540 -28.13 8.84 14.41
N PRO A 541 -27.32 9.81 14.85
CA PRO A 541 -27.59 10.44 16.13
C PRO A 541 -29.04 10.98 16.05
N PRO A 542 -29.97 10.58 16.92
CA PRO A 542 -31.27 11.20 16.96
C PRO A 542 -31.07 12.70 17.17
N ARG A 543 -31.66 13.52 16.28
CA ARG A 543 -31.77 14.96 16.52
C ARG A 543 -32.46 15.13 17.88
N PRO A 544 -31.91 15.92 18.83
CA PRO A 544 -32.70 16.41 19.93
C PRO A 544 -33.92 17.09 19.31
N ALA A 545 -35.12 16.70 19.74
CA ALA A 545 -36.32 17.44 19.38
C ALA A 545 -36.05 18.90 19.79
N LEU A 546 -36.15 19.82 18.83
CA LEU A 546 -36.17 21.24 19.12
C LEU A 546 -37.26 21.43 20.18
N ALA A 547 -36.85 21.87 21.37
CA ALA A 547 -37.80 22.36 22.35
C ALA A 547 -38.53 23.51 21.67
N SER A 548 -39.81 23.29 21.35
CA SER A 548 -40.73 24.33 20.94
C SER A 548 -40.76 25.37 22.06
N GLY A 549 -40.18 26.54 21.79
CA GLY A 549 -40.56 27.78 22.47
C GLY A 549 -41.87 28.28 21.90
#